data_AF-A0A6N7NU79-F1
#
_entry.id   AF-A0A6N7NU79-F1
#
_cell.length_a   1.000
_cell.length_b   1.000
_cell.length_c   1.000
_cell.angle_alpha   90.00
_cell.angle_beta   90.00
_cell.angle_gamma   90.00
#
_symmetry.space_group_name_H-M   'P 1'
#
loop_
_entity.id
_entity.type
_entity.pdbx_description
1 polymer ?
#
loop_
_entity_poly.entity_id
_entity_poly.type
_entity_poly.pdbx_seq_one_letter_code
_entity_poly.pdbx_strand_id
1 'polypeptide(L)'
;MDSKASAQVVQGMEARVVQTENGLTQVLARAFLNVIANSGGGPLIGGMVIENNGQVVNTRFSSNTFEVISPGASEGMEWRGGFLRVWKGSAQRIIGTNFGSAGDNLVDYFGPNVGAGAASKANAVMWMDANGNAYFGGQLSAGILRNAVQTTTTQTVGVELVNGPFATNGRVRSVTVSFSRRHIRTKTTYGSDGFVAGAGQNTARVEIYRRVGEGAESLWQVLNVSGSVMILNEQDGPDSATSTWGGSFTINDTSTSAQTMTYRAVITSFTEQDVRHESGSFQQQSITQSLSIISVEN
;
A
#
# COMPACT_ATOMS: atom_id res chain seq x y z
N MET A 1 59.78 7.55 -39.46
CA MET A 1 58.67 7.35 -40.43
C MET A 1 57.49 8.12 -39.89
N ASP A 2 57.03 9.15 -40.59
CA ASP A 2 55.82 9.90 -40.21
C ASP A 2 54.61 8.99 -40.28
N SER A 3 53.98 8.72 -39.13
CA SER A 3 52.66 8.07 -39.12
C SER A 3 51.64 9.06 -39.66
N LYS A 4 51.27 8.92 -40.94
CA LYS A 4 50.26 9.77 -41.55
C LYS A 4 48.89 9.47 -40.93
N ALA A 5 48.16 10.52 -40.55
CA ALA A 5 46.79 10.38 -40.10
C ALA A 5 45.91 9.80 -41.23
N SER A 6 44.94 8.95 -40.87
CA SER A 6 44.01 8.34 -41.82
C SER A 6 42.57 8.33 -41.31
N ALA A 7 41.62 8.34 -42.23
CA ALA A 7 40.19 8.17 -41.96
C ALA A 7 39.57 7.22 -43.00
N GLN A 8 38.71 6.32 -42.57
CA GLN A 8 38.06 5.31 -43.42
C GLN A 8 36.63 5.06 -42.94
N VAL A 9 35.73 4.80 -43.89
CA VAL A 9 34.40 4.24 -43.63
C VAL A 9 34.36 2.82 -44.17
N VAL A 10 33.90 1.87 -43.36
CA VAL A 10 33.78 0.44 -43.71
C VAL A 10 32.34 0.02 -43.45
N GLN A 11 31.61 -0.29 -44.51
CA GLN A 11 30.23 -0.76 -44.45
C GLN A 11 30.09 -2.07 -45.21
N GLY A 12 29.16 -2.91 -44.78
CA GLY A 12 28.93 -4.18 -45.45
C GLY A 12 27.72 -4.94 -44.92
N MET A 13 27.29 -5.90 -45.72
CA MET A 13 26.31 -6.90 -45.36
C MET A 13 26.87 -8.27 -45.72
N GLU A 14 26.79 -9.20 -44.78
CA GLU A 14 27.12 -10.61 -44.98
C GLU A 14 25.87 -11.43 -44.71
N ALA A 15 25.54 -12.34 -45.61
CA ALA A 15 24.49 -13.32 -45.43
C ALA A 15 25.05 -14.70 -45.76
N ARG A 16 24.89 -15.66 -44.86
CA ARG A 16 25.30 -17.04 -45.04
C ARG A 16 24.16 -17.98 -44.67
N VAL A 17 23.83 -18.87 -45.59
CA VAL A 17 22.94 -19.99 -45.34
C VAL A 17 23.80 -21.20 -44.95
N VAL A 18 23.55 -21.77 -43.77
CA VAL A 18 24.20 -23.00 -43.31
C VAL A 18 23.15 -24.09 -43.27
N GLN A 19 23.33 -25.13 -44.09
CA GLN A 19 22.51 -26.32 -44.03
C GLN A 19 23.21 -27.33 -43.11
N THR A 20 22.56 -27.69 -42.01
CA THR A 20 23.07 -28.73 -41.12
C THR A 20 22.75 -30.12 -41.68
N GLU A 21 23.48 -31.15 -41.25
CA GLU A 21 23.29 -32.56 -41.68
C GLU A 21 21.84 -33.06 -41.46
N ASN A 22 21.10 -32.42 -40.55
CA ASN A 22 19.70 -32.71 -40.24
C ASN A 22 18.69 -31.89 -41.07
N GLY A 23 19.12 -31.17 -42.10
CA GLY A 23 18.25 -30.38 -42.98
C GLY A 23 17.77 -29.04 -42.42
N LEU A 24 18.20 -28.67 -41.20
CA LEU A 24 17.92 -27.35 -40.61
C LEU A 24 18.78 -26.29 -41.30
N THR A 25 18.12 -25.32 -41.92
CA THR A 25 18.71 -24.16 -42.58
C THR A 25 18.85 -23.02 -41.58
N GLN A 26 20.07 -22.68 -41.18
CA GLN A 26 20.34 -21.48 -40.39
C GLN A 26 20.74 -20.33 -41.31
N VAL A 27 20.06 -19.20 -41.21
CA VAL A 27 20.45 -17.97 -41.90
C VAL A 27 21.20 -17.09 -40.92
N LEU A 28 22.48 -16.85 -41.20
CA LEU A 28 23.31 -15.89 -40.50
C LEU A 28 23.36 -14.62 -41.34
N ALA A 29 22.94 -13.50 -40.80
CA ALA A 29 23.04 -12.20 -41.44
C ALA A 29 23.74 -11.20 -40.52
N ARG A 30 24.66 -10.41 -41.06
CA ARG A 30 25.34 -9.33 -40.35
C ARG A 30 25.34 -8.09 -41.23
N ALA A 31 24.91 -6.97 -40.69
CA ALA A 31 25.07 -5.65 -41.30
C ALA A 31 25.93 -4.78 -40.38
N PHE A 32 26.85 -4.02 -40.94
CA PHE A 32 27.70 -3.12 -40.15
C PHE A 32 28.02 -1.83 -40.89
N LEU A 33 28.25 -0.78 -40.10
CA LEU A 33 28.79 0.50 -40.53
C LEU A 33 29.80 0.94 -39.48
N ASN A 34 31.06 1.07 -39.87
CA ASN A 34 32.17 1.52 -39.02
C ASN A 34 32.85 2.75 -39.63
N VAL A 35 33.19 3.70 -38.77
CA VAL A 35 34.03 4.85 -39.06
C VAL A 35 35.33 4.67 -38.28
N ILE A 36 36.46 4.72 -38.97
CA ILE A 36 37.79 4.44 -38.43
C ILE A 36 38.65 5.68 -38.66
N ALA A 37 39.28 6.20 -37.60
CA ALA A 37 40.25 7.29 -37.70
C ALA A 37 41.52 6.95 -36.90
N ASN A 38 42.70 7.22 -37.47
CA ASN A 38 43.98 6.99 -36.80
C ASN A 38 44.81 8.29 -36.83
N SER A 39 45.17 8.80 -35.66
CA SER A 39 45.97 10.01 -35.47
C SER A 39 47.38 9.74 -34.92
N GLY A 40 47.86 8.49 -34.98
CA GLY A 40 49.18 8.08 -34.49
C GLY A 40 49.17 7.37 -33.13
N GLY A 41 48.05 7.38 -32.40
CA GLY A 41 47.84 6.64 -31.14
C GLY A 41 47.14 5.28 -31.29
N GLY A 42 46.81 4.88 -32.52
CA GLY A 42 45.98 3.71 -32.83
C GLY A 42 44.62 4.09 -33.43
N PRO A 43 43.94 3.17 -34.14
CA PRO A 43 42.66 3.46 -34.77
C PRO A 43 41.52 3.56 -33.72
N LEU A 44 40.81 4.68 -33.72
CA LEU A 44 39.50 4.81 -33.08
C LEU A 44 38.43 4.31 -34.04
N ILE A 45 37.55 3.44 -33.56
CA ILE A 45 36.49 2.81 -34.35
C ILE A 45 35.16 3.06 -33.67
N GLY A 46 34.28 3.79 -34.36
CA GLY A 46 32.88 3.97 -33.99
C GLY A 46 31.96 3.33 -35.03
N GLY A 47 30.78 2.84 -34.63
CA GLY A 47 29.90 2.20 -35.59
C GLY A 47 28.68 1.50 -35.01
N MET A 48 27.91 0.87 -35.90
CA MET A 48 26.78 0.00 -35.58
C MET A 48 26.99 -1.37 -36.22
N VAL A 49 26.68 -2.42 -35.47
CA VAL A 49 26.65 -3.81 -35.98
C VAL A 49 25.30 -4.43 -35.61
N ILE A 50 24.61 -4.99 -36.60
CA ILE A 50 23.38 -5.77 -36.44
C ILE A 50 23.66 -7.19 -36.88
N GLU A 51 23.46 -8.16 -35.99
CA GLU A 51 23.71 -9.59 -36.21
C GLU A 51 22.41 -10.37 -35.99
N ASN A 52 22.02 -11.21 -36.94
CA ASN A 52 20.88 -12.13 -36.86
C ASN A 52 21.37 -13.55 -37.16
N ASN A 53 21.15 -14.48 -36.24
CA ASN A 53 21.56 -15.89 -36.42
C ASN A 53 20.39 -16.84 -36.72
N GLY A 54 19.20 -16.31 -37.03
CA GLY A 54 17.96 -17.06 -37.22
C GLY A 54 17.19 -17.33 -35.92
N GLN A 55 17.75 -17.02 -34.76
CA GLN A 55 17.09 -17.15 -33.44
C GLN A 55 17.06 -15.83 -32.66
N VAL A 56 18.14 -15.04 -32.74
CA VAL A 56 18.31 -13.78 -32.01
C VAL A 56 18.81 -12.71 -32.98
N VAL A 57 18.29 -11.49 -32.82
CA VAL A 57 18.81 -10.28 -33.44
C VAL A 57 19.51 -9.43 -32.38
N ASN A 58 20.79 -9.15 -32.57
CA ASN A 58 21.60 -8.31 -31.69
C ASN A 58 21.98 -7.02 -32.41
N THR A 59 21.75 -5.86 -31.78
CA THR A 59 22.16 -4.54 -32.30
C THR A 59 23.12 -3.89 -31.32
N ARG A 60 24.32 -3.56 -31.79
CA ARG A 60 25.39 -2.96 -30.99
C ARG A 60 25.84 -1.65 -31.59
N PHE A 61 25.95 -0.62 -30.75
CA PHE A 61 26.60 0.64 -31.08
C PHE A 61 27.96 0.67 -30.38
N SER A 62 29.04 0.88 -31.13
CA SER A 62 30.39 1.06 -30.60
C SER A 62 30.76 2.53 -30.74
N SER A 63 31.05 3.21 -29.64
CA SER A 63 31.47 4.61 -29.66
C SER A 63 32.12 4.98 -28.33
N ASN A 64 32.99 5.99 -28.34
CA ASN A 64 33.47 6.61 -27.09
C ASN A 64 32.36 7.42 -26.38
N THR A 65 31.39 7.91 -27.15
CA THR A 65 30.24 8.67 -26.65
C THR A 65 29.03 8.31 -27.48
N PHE A 66 27.96 7.86 -26.82
CA PHE A 66 26.67 7.57 -27.44
C PHE A 66 25.64 8.55 -26.90
N GLU A 67 24.94 9.25 -27.79
CA GLU A 67 23.94 10.24 -27.41
C GLU A 67 22.64 10.09 -28.20
N VAL A 68 21.50 10.22 -27.52
CA VAL A 68 20.18 10.41 -28.15
C VAL A 68 19.65 11.74 -27.67
N ILE A 69 19.50 12.71 -28.57
CA ILE A 69 19.12 14.09 -28.21
C ILE A 69 17.96 14.54 -29.09
N SER A 70 16.87 15.00 -28.46
CA SER A 70 15.78 15.71 -29.11
C SER A 70 15.56 17.06 -28.40
N PRO A 71 16.42 18.06 -28.65
CA PRO A 71 16.39 19.29 -27.89
C PRO A 71 15.31 20.21 -28.45
N GLY A 72 14.27 20.47 -27.66
CA GLY A 72 13.35 21.59 -27.87
C GLY A 72 13.48 22.63 -26.76
N ALA A 73 13.20 23.89 -27.09
CA ALA A 73 13.33 25.00 -26.14
C ALA A 73 12.41 24.84 -24.91
N SER A 74 11.21 24.30 -25.12
CA SER A 74 10.22 24.05 -24.07
C SER A 74 10.18 22.59 -23.61
N GLU A 75 10.56 21.63 -24.43
CA GLU A 75 10.51 20.21 -24.09
C GLU A 75 11.55 19.42 -24.87
N GLY A 76 11.99 18.31 -24.32
CA GLY A 76 12.98 17.48 -25.00
C GLY A 76 13.51 16.36 -24.13
N MET A 77 14.42 15.60 -24.71
CA MET A 77 15.18 14.58 -23.99
C MET A 77 16.64 14.54 -24.42
N GLU A 78 17.49 14.07 -23.52
CA GLU A 78 18.87 13.71 -23.80
C GLU A 78 19.23 12.43 -23.05
N TRP A 79 19.84 11.47 -23.74
CA TRP A 79 20.54 10.34 -23.14
C TRP A 79 22.01 10.49 -23.47
N ARG A 80 22.82 10.87 -22.49
CA ARG A 80 24.26 11.12 -22.66
C ARG A 80 24.96 11.12 -21.31
N GLY A 81 26.29 10.99 -21.30
CA GLY A 81 27.10 11.19 -20.09
C GLY A 81 26.75 10.27 -18.90
N GLY A 82 26.00 9.18 -19.10
CA GLY A 82 25.55 8.28 -18.05
C GLY A 82 24.14 8.54 -17.51
N PHE A 83 23.42 9.55 -18.01
CA PHE A 83 22.05 9.85 -17.59
C PHE A 83 21.07 9.99 -18.77
N LEU A 84 19.81 9.72 -18.49
CA LEU A 84 18.65 10.09 -19.28
C LEU A 84 17.97 11.28 -18.61
N ARG A 85 17.80 12.39 -19.33
CA ARG A 85 17.05 13.55 -18.89
C ARG A 85 15.90 13.82 -19.84
N VAL A 86 14.74 14.13 -19.26
CA VAL A 86 13.54 14.59 -19.97
C VAL A 86 13.08 15.88 -19.32
N TRP A 87 12.71 16.89 -20.11
CA TRP A 87 12.19 18.15 -19.57
C TRP A 87 10.94 18.61 -20.30
N LYS A 88 10.11 19.37 -19.59
CA LYS A 88 8.95 20.08 -20.10
C LYS A 88 8.72 21.36 -19.30
N GLY A 89 8.80 22.50 -19.96
CA GLY A 89 8.75 23.82 -19.36
C GLY A 89 9.76 23.96 -18.23
N SER A 90 9.25 24.27 -17.04
CA SER A 90 10.03 24.46 -15.82
C SER A 90 10.32 23.18 -15.05
N ALA A 91 9.96 22.00 -15.54
CA ALA A 91 10.20 20.71 -14.87
C ALA A 91 11.15 19.81 -15.66
N GLN A 92 11.96 19.02 -14.94
CA GLN A 92 12.79 17.97 -15.53
C GLN A 92 12.79 16.71 -14.66
N ARG A 93 12.98 15.56 -15.30
CA ARG A 93 13.38 14.32 -14.65
C ARG A 93 14.73 13.87 -15.18
N ILE A 94 15.61 13.39 -14.29
CA ILE A 94 16.92 12.87 -14.64
C ILE A 94 17.09 11.52 -13.94
N ILE A 95 17.46 10.49 -14.69
CA ILE A 95 17.72 9.14 -14.17
C ILE A 95 19.08 8.69 -14.71
N GLY A 96 19.94 8.16 -13.84
CA GLY A 96 21.21 7.56 -14.23
C GLY A 96 22.35 7.96 -13.31
N THR A 97 23.53 8.15 -13.88
CA THR A 97 24.77 8.45 -13.16
C THR A 97 25.41 9.73 -13.70
N ASN A 98 26.37 10.28 -12.97
CA ASN A 98 27.17 11.45 -13.37
C ASN A 98 26.32 12.71 -13.67
N PHE A 99 25.29 12.96 -12.87
CA PHE A 99 24.54 14.21 -12.88
C PHE A 99 24.38 14.77 -11.46
N GLY A 100 23.94 16.03 -11.40
CA GLY A 100 23.67 16.72 -10.15
C GLY A 100 24.89 17.35 -9.49
N SER A 101 24.62 18.08 -8.41
CA SER A 101 25.62 18.79 -7.62
C SER A 101 26.58 17.82 -6.94
N ALA A 102 27.85 18.24 -6.82
CA ALA A 102 28.88 17.43 -6.20
C ALA A 102 28.49 17.02 -4.77
N GLY A 103 28.62 15.73 -4.45
CA GLY A 103 28.28 15.17 -3.13
C GLY A 103 26.84 14.70 -2.96
N ASP A 104 25.91 15.09 -3.82
CA ASP A 104 24.51 14.63 -3.69
C ASP A 104 24.32 13.16 -4.08
N ASN A 105 25.21 12.63 -4.94
CA ASN A 105 25.20 11.23 -5.37
C ASN A 105 23.85 10.77 -5.94
N LEU A 106 23.18 11.64 -6.70
CA LEU A 106 21.83 11.42 -7.23
C LEU A 106 21.82 10.28 -8.25
N VAL A 107 20.74 9.49 -8.22
CA VAL A 107 20.42 8.46 -9.23
C VAL A 107 19.06 8.68 -9.90
N ASP A 108 18.13 9.34 -9.21
CA ASP A 108 16.86 9.84 -9.75
C ASP A 108 16.60 11.24 -9.19
N TYR A 109 16.14 12.15 -10.04
CA TYR A 109 15.77 13.52 -9.70
C TYR A 109 14.51 13.90 -10.44
N PHE A 110 13.55 14.48 -9.74
CA PHE A 110 12.45 15.22 -10.32
C PHE A 110 12.34 16.58 -9.62
N GLY A 111 12.26 17.65 -10.41
CA GLY A 111 12.20 19.00 -9.87
C GLY A 111 12.29 20.08 -10.95
N PRO A 112 12.65 21.31 -10.59
CA PRO A 112 12.84 22.40 -11.52
C PRO A 112 13.83 22.04 -12.64
N ASN A 113 13.55 22.52 -13.85
CA ASN A 113 14.38 22.39 -15.04
C ASN A 113 15.58 23.34 -14.94
N VAL A 114 16.57 22.93 -14.16
CA VAL A 114 17.82 23.69 -13.92
C VAL A 114 19.00 23.15 -14.73
N GLY A 115 18.78 22.14 -15.58
CA GLY A 115 19.86 21.40 -16.23
C GLY A 115 20.37 20.24 -15.38
N ALA A 116 21.10 19.32 -16.03
CA ALA A 116 21.62 18.12 -15.37
C ALA A 116 22.68 18.42 -14.29
N GLY A 117 23.54 19.43 -14.53
CA GLY A 117 24.62 19.78 -13.60
C GLY A 117 24.16 20.55 -12.35
N ALA A 118 23.07 21.31 -12.44
CA ALA A 118 22.55 22.12 -11.33
C ALA A 118 21.41 21.44 -10.55
N ALA A 119 21.00 20.24 -10.95
CA ALA A 119 20.09 19.41 -10.16
C ALA A 119 20.73 19.12 -8.79
N SER A 120 19.96 19.25 -7.71
CA SER A 120 20.46 18.99 -6.37
C SER A 120 19.36 18.44 -5.47
N LYS A 121 19.73 17.81 -4.36
CA LYS A 121 18.77 17.41 -3.32
C LYS A 121 17.97 18.60 -2.77
N ALA A 122 18.59 19.78 -2.74
CA ALA A 122 18.02 21.00 -2.19
C ALA A 122 16.90 21.61 -3.06
N ASN A 123 16.99 21.46 -4.39
CA ASN A 123 15.97 21.99 -5.31
C ASN A 123 15.02 20.91 -5.86
N ALA A 124 15.29 19.64 -5.57
CA ALA A 124 14.44 18.52 -5.98
C ALA A 124 13.06 18.53 -5.29
N VAL A 125 12.04 18.20 -6.06
CA VAL A 125 10.72 17.81 -5.54
C VAL A 125 10.75 16.34 -5.13
N MET A 126 11.49 15.49 -5.84
CA MET A 126 11.71 14.09 -5.46
C MET A 126 13.13 13.71 -5.87
N TRP A 127 13.81 12.91 -5.06
CA TRP A 127 15.12 12.37 -5.42
C TRP A 127 15.40 11.02 -4.78
N MET A 128 16.29 10.26 -5.41
CA MET A 128 16.94 9.08 -4.86
C MET A 128 18.45 9.22 -5.02
N ASP A 129 19.22 8.73 -4.06
CA ASP A 129 20.68 8.71 -4.14
C ASP A 129 21.26 7.29 -4.12
N ALA A 130 22.52 7.16 -4.55
CA ALA A 130 23.21 5.87 -4.56
C ALA A 130 23.60 5.34 -3.16
N ASN A 131 23.30 6.07 -2.09
CA ASN A 131 23.45 5.61 -0.71
C ASN A 131 22.15 4.95 -0.18
N GLY A 132 21.10 4.86 -1.00
CA GLY A 132 19.81 4.27 -0.63
C GLY A 132 18.85 5.23 0.07
N ASN A 133 19.15 6.54 0.10
CA ASN A 133 18.22 7.53 0.62
C ASN A 133 17.24 7.97 -0.49
N ALA A 134 16.04 8.35 -0.07
CA ALA A 134 15.04 8.92 -0.95
C ALA A 134 14.29 10.06 -0.26
N TYR A 135 13.86 11.03 -1.06
CA TYR A 135 13.00 12.12 -0.64
C TYR A 135 11.86 12.26 -1.62
N PHE A 136 10.66 12.44 -1.08
CA PHE A 136 9.43 12.72 -1.83
C PHE A 136 8.80 13.96 -1.22
N GLY A 137 8.89 15.08 -1.93
CA GLY A 137 8.28 16.35 -1.56
C GLY A 137 6.78 16.32 -1.84
N GLY A 138 6.01 16.81 -0.87
CA GLY A 138 4.54 16.72 -0.84
C GLY A 138 4.05 15.72 0.21
N GLN A 139 2.73 15.67 0.40
CA GLN A 139 2.13 14.66 1.27
C GLN A 139 2.23 13.31 0.57
N LEU A 140 3.26 12.53 0.88
CA LEU A 140 3.20 11.09 0.72
C LEU A 140 2.07 10.63 1.66
N SER A 141 0.88 10.38 1.12
CA SER A 141 -0.18 9.68 1.85
C SER A 141 0.28 8.22 2.01
N ALA A 142 1.22 8.04 2.94
CA ALA A 142 1.70 6.76 3.38
C ALA A 142 0.53 6.07 4.07
N GLY A 143 0.12 4.94 3.49
CA GLY A 143 -0.83 3.94 3.97
C GLY A 143 -1.55 4.25 5.27
N ILE A 144 -2.86 4.38 5.18
CA ILE A 144 -3.79 4.23 6.31
C ILE A 144 -3.39 2.96 7.05
N LEU A 145 -2.74 3.08 8.22
CA LEU A 145 -2.40 1.93 9.05
C LEU A 145 -3.69 1.47 9.71
N ARG A 146 -4.27 0.36 9.20
CA ARG A 146 -5.52 -0.21 9.69
C ARG A 146 -5.22 -1.46 10.50
N ASN A 147 -5.63 -1.47 11.77
CA ASN A 147 -5.69 -2.68 12.57
C ASN A 147 -7.15 -2.92 12.97
N ALA A 148 -7.71 -4.06 12.58
CA ALA A 148 -9.08 -4.43 12.92
C ALA A 148 -9.08 -5.82 13.58
N VAL A 149 -9.79 -5.96 14.69
CA VAL A 149 -10.04 -7.25 15.34
C VAL A 149 -11.52 -7.34 15.68
N GLN A 150 -12.12 -8.51 15.52
CA GLN A 150 -13.52 -8.78 15.78
C GLN A 150 -13.67 -10.14 16.47
N THR A 151 -14.53 -10.22 17.49
CA THR A 151 -14.85 -11.48 18.16
C THR A 151 -15.84 -12.31 17.35
N THR A 152 -15.68 -13.64 17.32
CA THR A 152 -16.62 -14.59 16.68
C THR A 152 -17.45 -15.40 17.68
N THR A 153 -17.23 -15.24 18.98
CA THR A 153 -17.84 -16.06 20.04
C THR A 153 -19.01 -15.38 20.74
N THR A 154 -19.92 -16.20 21.24
CA THR A 154 -21.12 -15.78 21.93
C THR A 154 -20.97 -16.09 23.44
N GLN A 155 -20.84 -15.00 24.23
CA GLN A 155 -21.05 -14.82 25.69
C GLN A 155 -19.91 -15.08 26.70
N THR A 156 -19.42 -14.02 27.36
CA THR A 156 -19.76 -13.63 28.76
C THR A 156 -19.17 -12.23 29.09
N VAL A 157 -19.52 -11.65 30.24
CA VAL A 157 -18.74 -10.56 30.86
C VAL A 157 -17.28 -11.02 31.00
N GLY A 158 -16.32 -10.15 30.69
CA GLY A 158 -14.90 -10.46 30.72
C GLY A 158 -14.30 -10.84 29.36
N VAL A 159 -15.10 -10.92 28.28
CA VAL A 159 -14.55 -11.02 26.91
C VAL A 159 -13.72 -9.79 26.62
N GLU A 160 -12.47 -10.02 26.23
CA GLU A 160 -11.53 -8.99 25.83
C GLU A 160 -11.11 -9.12 24.36
N LEU A 161 -10.79 -7.96 23.79
CA LEU A 161 -10.34 -7.83 22.41
C LEU A 161 -9.13 -6.92 22.38
N VAL A 162 -7.99 -7.43 21.93
CA VAL A 162 -6.73 -6.67 21.88
C VAL A 162 -6.42 -6.29 20.44
N ASN A 163 -6.21 -5.00 20.19
CA ASN A 163 -5.80 -4.40 18.93
C ASN A 163 -4.38 -3.82 19.08
N GLY A 164 -3.36 -4.62 18.73
CA GLY A 164 -1.95 -4.28 18.86
C GLY A 164 -1.13 -5.40 19.54
N PRO A 165 0.18 -5.16 19.80
CA PRO A 165 0.90 -3.92 19.55
C PRO A 165 1.11 -3.63 18.06
N PHE A 166 0.97 -2.37 17.64
CA PHE A 166 1.29 -1.93 16.28
C PHE A 166 2.15 -0.66 16.28
N ALA A 167 3.05 -0.53 15.31
CA ALA A 167 3.87 0.66 15.12
C ALA A 167 3.01 1.84 14.65
N THR A 168 3.38 3.06 15.06
CA THR A 168 2.65 4.29 14.76
C THR A 168 3.63 5.41 14.44
N ASN A 169 3.22 6.34 13.59
CA ASN A 169 4.00 7.53 13.24
C ASN A 169 3.80 8.71 14.21
N GLY A 170 3.09 8.50 15.32
CA GLY A 170 2.80 9.55 16.32
C GLY A 170 1.76 10.57 15.86
N ARG A 171 1.00 10.28 14.79
CA ARG A 171 -0.11 11.10 14.29
C ARG A 171 -1.40 10.78 15.05
N VAL A 172 -2.47 11.50 14.74
CA VAL A 172 -3.78 11.23 15.34
C VAL A 172 -4.30 9.88 14.85
N ARG A 173 -4.67 9.02 15.80
CA ARG A 173 -5.29 7.72 15.50
C ARG A 173 -6.79 7.79 15.76
N SER A 174 -7.60 7.57 14.73
CA SER A 174 -9.04 7.38 14.86
C SER A 174 -9.31 5.94 15.31
N VAL A 175 -9.89 5.77 16.50
CA VAL A 175 -10.20 4.48 17.11
C VAL A 175 -11.72 4.33 17.20
N THR A 176 -12.27 3.39 16.44
CA THR A 176 -13.68 3.04 16.46
C THR A 176 -13.88 1.74 17.23
N VAL A 177 -14.78 1.76 18.21
CA VAL A 177 -15.19 0.57 18.95
C VAL A 177 -16.68 0.37 18.77
N SER A 178 -17.08 -0.85 18.43
CA SER A 178 -18.48 -1.21 18.19
C SER A 178 -18.85 -2.48 18.93
N PHE A 179 -20.06 -2.48 19.47
CA PHE A 179 -20.65 -3.64 20.12
C PHE A 179 -22.07 -3.86 19.59
N SER A 180 -22.38 -5.11 19.28
CA SER A 180 -23.73 -5.53 18.95
C SER A 180 -24.06 -6.86 19.60
N ARG A 181 -25.31 -7.01 20.02
CA ARG A 181 -25.83 -8.28 20.54
C ARG A 181 -27.29 -8.42 20.18
N ARG A 182 -27.72 -9.64 19.89
CA ARG A 182 -29.11 -10.00 19.64
C ARG A 182 -29.44 -11.30 20.35
N HIS A 183 -30.56 -11.32 21.06
CA HIS A 183 -31.13 -12.50 21.70
C HIS A 183 -32.56 -12.69 21.20
N ILE A 184 -32.80 -13.77 20.47
CA ILE A 184 -34.12 -14.14 19.95
C ILE A 184 -34.64 -15.28 20.81
N ARG A 185 -35.87 -15.16 21.29
CA ARG A 185 -36.65 -16.22 21.93
C ARG A 185 -37.85 -16.53 21.06
N THR A 186 -38.23 -17.80 20.94
CA THR A 186 -39.36 -18.22 20.10
C THR A 186 -40.24 -19.22 20.84
N LYS A 187 -41.54 -18.98 20.77
CA LYS A 187 -42.59 -19.95 21.14
C LYS A 187 -43.23 -20.46 19.86
N THR A 188 -43.35 -21.78 19.71
CA THR A 188 -43.94 -22.39 18.50
C THR A 188 -45.31 -23.00 18.74
N THR A 189 -45.83 -22.90 19.98
CA THR A 189 -47.19 -23.36 20.31
C THR A 189 -48.17 -22.23 20.08
N TYR A 190 -49.16 -22.46 19.24
CA TYR A 190 -50.19 -21.47 18.93
C TYR A 190 -51.16 -21.30 20.11
N GLY A 191 -51.74 -20.10 20.23
CA GLY A 191 -52.65 -19.78 21.31
C GLY A 191 -52.83 -18.28 21.51
N SER A 192 -53.54 -17.93 22.59
CA SER A 192 -53.78 -16.53 22.97
C SER A 192 -52.69 -15.93 23.86
N ASP A 193 -51.85 -16.78 24.47
CA ASP A 193 -50.72 -16.34 25.29
C ASP A 193 -49.60 -15.80 24.38
N GLY A 194 -48.83 -14.81 24.84
CA GLY A 194 -47.68 -14.31 24.08
C GLY A 194 -46.47 -13.93 24.94
N PHE A 195 -45.45 -13.35 24.30
CA PHE A 195 -44.37 -12.66 25.02
C PHE A 195 -44.83 -11.32 25.56
N VAL A 196 -44.33 -10.99 26.75
CA VAL A 196 -44.49 -9.68 27.39
C VAL A 196 -43.14 -9.17 27.87
N ALA A 197 -42.90 -7.87 27.67
CA ALA A 197 -41.75 -7.18 28.22
C ALA A 197 -42.06 -6.75 29.66
N GLY A 198 -41.12 -7.00 30.57
CA GLY A 198 -41.16 -6.61 31.97
C GLY A 198 -40.25 -5.41 32.26
N ALA A 199 -39.83 -5.31 33.52
CA ALA A 199 -38.97 -4.23 34.00
C ALA A 199 -37.53 -4.35 33.45
N GLY A 200 -36.75 -3.29 33.64
CA GLY A 200 -35.34 -3.24 33.23
C GLY A 200 -35.12 -2.72 31.81
N GLN A 201 -33.86 -2.71 31.39
CA GLN A 201 -33.43 -2.21 30.09
C GLN A 201 -32.25 -3.03 29.56
N ASN A 202 -32.19 -3.14 28.24
CA ASN A 202 -31.04 -3.69 27.54
C ASN A 202 -29.90 -2.67 27.57
N THR A 203 -28.90 -2.89 28.40
CA THR A 203 -27.67 -2.07 28.44
C THR A 203 -26.41 -2.92 28.45
N ALA A 204 -25.28 -2.36 28.01
CA ALA A 204 -23.98 -2.97 28.20
C ALA A 204 -22.90 -1.91 28.41
N ARG A 205 -21.83 -2.27 29.11
CA ARG A 205 -20.68 -1.41 29.37
C ARG A 205 -19.41 -2.06 28.87
N VAL A 206 -18.77 -1.42 27.90
CA VAL A 206 -17.47 -1.84 27.37
C VAL A 206 -16.42 -0.83 27.81
N GLU A 207 -15.39 -1.29 28.50
CA GLU A 207 -14.23 -0.48 28.87
C GLU A 207 -13.14 -0.62 27.81
N ILE A 208 -12.52 0.49 27.45
CA ILE A 208 -11.43 0.54 26.49
C ILE A 208 -10.19 0.99 27.23
N TYR A 209 -9.21 0.11 27.26
CA TYR A 209 -7.90 0.34 27.80
C TYR A 209 -6.91 0.71 26.71
N ARG A 210 -5.91 1.51 27.08
CA ARG A 210 -4.83 1.95 26.19
C ARG A 210 -3.48 1.71 26.83
N ARG A 211 -2.52 1.24 26.02
CA ARG A 211 -1.10 1.14 26.37
C ARG A 211 -0.23 1.76 25.26
N VAL A 212 0.77 2.53 25.68
CA VAL A 212 1.77 3.19 24.81
C VAL A 212 3.15 2.60 25.14
N GLY A 213 3.82 2.03 24.14
CA GLY A 213 5.11 1.35 24.32
C GLY A 213 5.05 0.27 25.41
N GLU A 214 6.02 0.31 26.31
CA GLU A 214 6.12 -0.56 27.49
C GLU A 214 5.43 0.02 28.74
N GLY A 215 4.71 1.14 28.59
CA GLY A 215 3.99 1.76 29.70
C GLY A 215 2.91 0.86 30.30
N ALA A 216 2.41 1.25 31.47
CA ALA A 216 1.25 0.59 32.07
C ALA A 216 -0.01 0.81 31.21
N GLU A 217 -0.87 -0.19 31.18
CA GLU A 217 -2.19 -0.06 30.56
C GLU A 217 -3.13 0.73 31.49
N SER A 218 -3.89 1.66 30.93
CA SER A 218 -4.84 2.50 31.67
C SER A 218 -6.21 2.51 31.01
N LEU A 219 -7.29 2.57 31.82
CA LEU A 219 -8.64 2.82 31.31
C LEU A 219 -8.65 4.16 30.56
N TRP A 220 -9.04 4.12 29.29
CA TRP A 220 -9.01 5.28 28.41
C TRP A 220 -10.42 5.80 28.12
N GLN A 221 -11.34 4.91 27.75
CA GLN A 221 -12.71 5.27 27.35
C GLN A 221 -13.72 4.21 27.78
N VAL A 222 -15.00 4.59 27.77
CA VAL A 222 -16.12 3.69 28.09
C VAL A 222 -17.20 3.84 27.03
N LEU A 223 -17.56 2.74 26.36
CA LEU A 223 -18.76 2.66 25.53
C LEU A 223 -19.91 2.17 26.40
N ASN A 224 -20.90 3.04 26.62
CA ASN A 224 -22.19 2.65 27.16
C ASN A 224 -23.13 2.32 25.99
N VAL A 225 -23.66 1.12 25.99
CA VAL A 225 -24.54 0.59 24.96
C VAL A 225 -25.96 0.54 25.50
N SER A 226 -26.91 0.97 24.67
CA SER A 226 -28.34 0.80 24.91
C SER A 226 -28.95 -0.19 23.91
N GLY A 227 -30.20 -0.55 24.16
CA GLY A 227 -30.89 -1.56 23.39
C GLY A 227 -32.40 -1.50 23.56
N SER A 228 -33.09 -2.43 22.91
CA SER A 228 -34.56 -2.53 22.96
C SER A 228 -35.03 -3.96 22.85
N VAL A 229 -36.30 -4.17 23.18
CA VAL A 229 -37.03 -5.42 22.98
C VAL A 229 -38.11 -5.20 21.92
N MET A 230 -38.16 -6.10 20.94
CA MET A 230 -39.24 -6.20 19.96
C MET A 230 -39.98 -7.51 20.19
N ILE A 231 -41.30 -7.46 20.31
CA ILE A 231 -42.16 -8.63 20.51
C ILE A 231 -43.10 -8.72 19.32
N LEU A 232 -43.23 -9.94 18.79
CA LEU A 232 -44.23 -10.32 17.82
C LEU A 232 -44.98 -11.52 18.40
N ASN A 233 -46.26 -11.33 18.69
CA ASN A 233 -47.13 -12.41 19.14
C ASN A 233 -48.16 -12.70 18.05
N GLU A 234 -48.40 -13.98 17.76
CA GLU A 234 -49.22 -14.44 16.64
C GLU A 234 -50.18 -15.52 17.12
N GLN A 235 -51.48 -15.32 16.90
CA GLN A 235 -52.51 -16.27 17.38
C GLN A 235 -52.43 -17.62 16.66
N ASP A 236 -52.15 -17.59 15.34
CA ASP A 236 -52.06 -18.76 14.46
C ASP A 236 -50.63 -19.00 13.96
N GLY A 237 -49.64 -18.46 14.69
CA GLY A 237 -48.23 -18.52 14.31
C GLY A 237 -47.31 -18.58 15.53
N PRO A 238 -45.99 -18.69 15.32
CA PRO A 238 -45.03 -18.70 16.41
C PRO A 238 -44.80 -17.27 16.95
N ASP A 239 -44.81 -17.12 18.27
CA ASP A 239 -44.41 -15.87 18.92
C ASP A 239 -42.88 -15.74 18.93
N SER A 240 -42.39 -14.50 18.87
CA SER A 240 -40.98 -14.19 19.02
C SER A 240 -40.73 -12.94 19.85
N ALA A 241 -39.66 -12.97 20.63
CA ALA A 241 -39.14 -11.79 21.30
C ALA A 241 -37.66 -11.62 20.97
N THR A 242 -37.34 -10.47 20.37
CA THR A 242 -35.98 -10.10 19.96
C THR A 242 -35.48 -8.98 20.84
N SER A 243 -34.51 -9.28 21.71
CA SER A 243 -33.75 -8.31 22.49
C SER A 243 -32.48 -7.92 21.75
N THR A 244 -32.23 -6.62 21.61
CA THR A 244 -31.06 -6.08 20.91
C THR A 244 -30.28 -5.14 21.80
N TRP A 245 -28.96 -5.08 21.56
CA TRP A 245 -28.03 -4.08 22.10
C TRP A 245 -27.16 -3.59 20.93
N GLY A 246 -26.95 -2.29 20.83
CA GLY A 246 -26.14 -1.72 19.76
C GLY A 246 -25.54 -0.39 20.15
N GLY A 247 -24.23 -0.25 19.95
CA GLY A 247 -23.52 0.99 20.22
C GLY A 247 -22.17 1.02 19.54
N SER A 248 -21.75 2.21 19.13
CA SER A 248 -20.39 2.44 18.66
C SER A 248 -19.97 3.86 19.01
N PHE A 249 -18.67 4.08 19.13
CA PHE A 249 -18.11 5.42 19.11
C PHE A 249 -16.82 5.43 18.30
N THR A 250 -16.43 6.63 17.86
CA THR A 250 -15.10 6.88 17.30
C THR A 250 -14.44 8.00 18.08
N ILE A 251 -13.21 7.76 18.55
CA ILE A 251 -12.44 8.74 19.31
C ILE A 251 -11.05 8.88 18.69
N ASN A 252 -10.56 10.12 18.68
CA ASN A 252 -9.21 10.45 18.24
C ASN A 252 -8.23 10.31 19.40
N ASP A 253 -7.31 9.37 19.31
CA ASP A 253 -6.12 9.32 20.17
C ASP A 253 -5.07 10.30 19.63
N THR A 254 -4.83 11.37 20.38
CA THR A 254 -3.91 12.47 20.04
C THR A 254 -2.53 12.33 20.70
N SER A 255 -2.21 11.19 21.32
CA SER A 255 -0.90 11.02 21.95
C SER A 255 0.22 11.07 20.90
N THR A 256 1.29 11.81 21.17
CA THR A 256 2.35 12.10 20.19
C THR A 256 3.45 11.04 20.13
N SER A 257 3.23 9.86 20.73
CA SER A 257 4.25 8.83 20.84
C SER A 257 4.44 8.07 19.53
N ALA A 258 5.69 7.90 19.11
CA ALA A 258 6.08 6.99 18.02
C ALA A 258 6.31 5.54 18.52
N GLN A 259 6.09 5.27 19.81
CA GLN A 259 6.16 3.91 20.38
C GLN A 259 4.91 3.11 20.02
N THR A 260 5.00 1.78 20.07
CA THR A 260 3.89 0.90 19.70
C THR A 260 2.62 1.16 20.50
N MET A 261 1.46 1.07 19.84
CA MET A 261 0.15 1.26 20.47
C MET A 261 -0.57 -0.06 20.68
N THR A 262 -1.29 -0.19 21.79
CA THR A 262 -2.24 -1.27 22.03
C THR A 262 -3.54 -0.70 22.58
N TYR A 263 -4.67 -1.08 21.99
CA TYR A 263 -6.00 -0.84 22.54
C TYR A 263 -6.63 -2.15 22.93
N ARG A 264 -7.31 -2.20 24.08
CA ARG A 264 -8.00 -3.40 24.55
C ARG A 264 -9.42 -3.06 24.99
N ALA A 265 -10.43 -3.66 24.37
CA ALA A 265 -11.82 -3.49 24.79
C ALA A 265 -12.26 -4.69 25.61
N VAL A 266 -12.98 -4.45 26.71
CA VAL A 266 -13.46 -5.46 27.65
C VAL A 266 -14.92 -5.22 27.95
N ILE A 267 -15.77 -6.24 27.77
CA ILE A 267 -17.17 -6.17 28.21
C ILE A 267 -17.20 -6.35 29.72
N THR A 268 -17.56 -5.29 30.46
CA THR A 268 -17.50 -5.28 31.94
C THR A 268 -18.86 -5.53 32.60
N SER A 269 -19.96 -5.19 31.93
CA SER A 269 -21.30 -5.54 32.38
C SER A 269 -22.29 -5.54 31.23
N PHE A 270 -23.40 -6.25 31.41
CA PHE A 270 -24.60 -6.09 30.61
C PHE A 270 -25.84 -6.34 31.46
N THR A 271 -26.95 -5.72 31.09
CA THR A 271 -28.28 -5.95 31.64
C THR A 271 -29.24 -6.25 30.49
N GLU A 272 -30.24 -7.08 30.78
CA GLU A 272 -31.33 -7.39 29.86
C GLU A 272 -32.64 -6.91 30.48
N GLN A 273 -33.53 -6.35 29.65
CA GLN A 273 -34.91 -6.11 30.03
C GLN A 273 -35.61 -7.46 30.20
N ASP A 274 -36.43 -7.60 31.24
CA ASP A 274 -37.17 -8.83 31.46
C ASP A 274 -38.06 -9.13 30.26
N VAL A 275 -37.98 -10.35 29.74
CA VAL A 275 -38.85 -10.85 28.68
C VAL A 275 -39.30 -12.24 29.09
N ARG A 276 -40.62 -12.42 29.19
CA ARG A 276 -41.24 -13.70 29.54
C ARG A 276 -42.38 -14.01 28.60
N HIS A 277 -42.65 -15.29 28.40
CA HIS A 277 -43.88 -15.74 27.79
C HIS A 277 -44.95 -15.96 28.86
N GLU A 278 -46.20 -15.62 28.59
CA GLU A 278 -47.31 -15.74 29.56
C GLU A 278 -47.57 -17.20 29.97
N SER A 279 -47.46 -18.15 29.04
CA SER A 279 -47.43 -19.60 29.31
C SER A 279 -46.29 -20.09 30.22
N GLY A 280 -45.34 -19.22 30.61
CA GLY A 280 -44.26 -19.53 31.54
C GLY A 280 -43.01 -20.18 30.92
N SER A 281 -43.01 -20.49 29.61
CA SER A 281 -41.84 -21.05 28.91
C SER A 281 -41.81 -20.69 27.42
N PHE A 282 -40.62 -20.74 26.82
CA PHE A 282 -40.41 -20.68 25.36
C PHE A 282 -39.58 -21.89 24.90
N GLN A 283 -39.69 -22.29 23.63
CA GLN A 283 -39.06 -23.51 23.13
C GLN A 283 -37.66 -23.32 22.55
N GLN A 284 -37.36 -22.14 22.01
CA GLN A 284 -36.10 -21.90 21.30
C GLN A 284 -35.49 -20.56 21.69
N GLN A 285 -34.16 -20.50 21.70
CA GLN A 285 -33.41 -19.26 21.80
C GLN A 285 -32.17 -19.28 20.90
N SER A 286 -31.80 -18.09 20.42
CA SER A 286 -30.57 -17.85 19.67
C SER A 286 -29.93 -16.55 20.15
N ILE A 287 -28.62 -16.57 20.35
CA ILE A 287 -27.86 -15.40 20.78
C ILE A 287 -26.70 -15.18 19.82
N THR A 288 -26.57 -13.96 19.33
CA THR A 288 -25.42 -13.50 18.56
C THR A 288 -24.83 -12.27 19.22
N GLN A 289 -23.50 -12.18 19.22
CA GLN A 289 -22.77 -11.06 19.80
C GLN A 289 -21.53 -10.76 18.97
N SER A 290 -21.18 -9.48 18.84
CA SER A 290 -19.91 -9.05 18.28
C SER A 290 -19.36 -7.83 19.02
N LEU A 291 -18.06 -7.85 19.27
CA LEU A 291 -17.25 -6.70 19.69
C LEU A 291 -16.18 -6.49 18.64
N SER A 292 -15.97 -5.24 18.23
CA SER A 292 -14.89 -4.88 17.29
C SER A 292 -14.17 -3.60 17.72
N ILE A 293 -12.88 -3.56 17.39
CA ILE A 293 -12.04 -2.37 17.49
C ILE A 293 -11.34 -2.20 16.15
N ILE A 294 -11.42 -0.99 15.61
CA ILE A 294 -10.70 -0.57 14.41
C ILE A 294 -9.88 0.66 14.79
N SER A 295 -8.57 0.62 14.55
CA SER A 295 -7.70 1.79 14.67
C SER A 295 -7.15 2.18 13.30
N VAL A 296 -7.14 3.48 13.04
CA VAL A 296 -6.70 4.11 11.80
C VAL A 296 -5.80 5.29 12.13
N GLU A 297 -4.54 5.25 11.69
CA GLU A 297 -3.67 6.42 11.71
C GLU A 297 -3.70 7.13 10.35
N ASN A 298 -3.95 8.45 10.36
CA ASN A 298 -3.89 9.34 9.19
C ASN A 298 -2.68 10.26 9.29
#